data_AF-X0RA24-F1
#
_entry.id   AF-X0RA24-F1
#
_cell.length_a   1.000
_cell.length_b   1.000
_cell.length_c   1.000
_cell.angle_alpha   90.00
_cell.angle_beta   90.00
_cell.angle_gamma   90.00
#
_symmetry.space_group_name_H-M   'P 1'
#
loop_
_entity.id
_entity.type
_entity.pdbx_description
1 polymer ?
#
loop_
_entity_poly.entity_id
_entity_poly.type
_entity_poly.pdbx_seq_one_letter_code
_entity_poly.pdbx_strand_id
1 'polypeptide(L)'
;MSGGKNDKPTGGATAAGTDSNSNASSTLSIYTIKSGDTLSGIAKKHGVNMNDLARINSLKLTDTIHPGDKLKIPSNGTSSSSTGSSSQSSRSDVPVNVITKPSNSSDGAPKAVATTNGACICKAHNLFWSAKVSCEFRKKVIEICQDLWPNDYLAMANNLMALMHLETEGTFDPSKVNSLGFVGLVQMGAGAREDLNVSKDKLRNMSAVEQLDWVKRYFQLYNNRYKKIDSFLEMYLTILRPASVKPEGIDIDDNEIIFKDNGQAKGNPYRQNPAFMKEKGELKVRGFSGGVTYAWEVKKEIAHHYNDGKKPENRVFKPTCEGVIQKPQTNTGCRPLSAKNEKKVEKLHPKIRCSVRDFINDSERELGIKLIIVQGLRTYEEQNKLYAKGRTASGSIVTKAKGGQSNHNFGVAIDVFPLHEDGKLHMADDKKNIRLLKKVAPIGKRHGFKWGGDWTSFKDYPHFENMYGKTLSQLRNLYGNANGNIEKVSL
;
A
#
# COMPACT_ATOMS: atom_id res chain seq x y z
N MET A 1 -12.06 -80.27 -43.49
CA MET A 1 -10.73 -80.86 -43.25
C MET A 1 -10.27 -80.38 -41.89
N SER A 2 -9.89 -81.35 -41.04
CA SER A 2 -9.24 -81.34 -39.70
C SER A 2 -9.50 -80.16 -38.77
N GLY A 3 -10.02 -80.35 -37.55
CA GLY A 3 -9.57 -81.31 -36.53
C GLY A 3 -8.74 -80.54 -35.48
N GLY A 4 -8.90 -80.69 -34.16
CA GLY A 4 -9.66 -81.67 -33.40
C GLY A 4 -9.91 -81.23 -31.95
N LYS A 5 -10.59 -82.14 -31.25
CA LYS A 5 -11.05 -82.12 -29.86
C LYS A 5 -9.88 -82.14 -28.85
N ASN A 6 -10.16 -81.73 -27.60
CA ASN A 6 -10.05 -82.65 -26.46
C ASN A 6 -10.74 -82.10 -25.19
N ASP A 7 -11.57 -82.97 -24.61
CA ASP A 7 -12.27 -82.87 -23.33
C ASP A 7 -11.36 -83.22 -22.15
N LYS A 8 -11.50 -82.55 -20.97
CA LYS A 8 -12.02 -83.15 -19.72
C LYS A 8 -11.98 -82.17 -18.52
N PRO A 9 -12.88 -82.33 -17.52
CA PRO A 9 -13.18 -81.37 -16.47
C PRO A 9 -12.61 -81.76 -15.08
N THR A 10 -12.77 -80.84 -14.12
CA THR A 10 -12.93 -80.94 -12.64
C THR A 10 -12.32 -79.66 -12.06
N GLY A 11 -12.90 -78.86 -11.17
CA GLY A 11 -14.07 -78.92 -10.30
C GLY A 11 -13.69 -77.95 -9.16
N GLY A 12 -14.44 -76.87 -8.94
CA GLY A 12 -14.05 -75.90 -7.91
C GLY A 12 -14.83 -74.59 -7.88
N ALA A 13 -16.02 -74.65 -7.29
CA ALA A 13 -16.61 -73.62 -6.43
C ALA A 13 -17.08 -72.25 -7.00
N THR A 14 -18.40 -72.17 -7.09
CA THR A 14 -19.30 -71.16 -6.49
C THR A 14 -19.48 -69.76 -7.08
N ALA A 15 -20.73 -69.58 -7.55
CA ALA A 15 -21.66 -68.49 -7.26
C ALA A 15 -21.52 -67.18 -8.04
N ALA A 16 -22.25 -67.14 -9.14
CA ALA A 16 -22.75 -65.93 -9.79
C ALA A 16 -23.76 -65.19 -8.91
N GLY A 17 -23.66 -63.86 -8.94
CA GLY A 17 -24.78 -62.97 -9.24
C GLY A 17 -25.93 -62.93 -8.25
N THR A 18 -25.94 -61.89 -7.43
CA THR A 18 -27.18 -61.16 -7.12
C THR A 18 -26.85 -59.68 -7.05
N ASP A 19 -27.24 -58.98 -8.12
CA ASP A 19 -27.34 -57.53 -8.17
C ASP A 19 -28.29 -57.04 -7.07
N SER A 20 -27.86 -56.02 -6.33
CA SER A 20 -28.76 -55.20 -5.51
C SER A 20 -28.36 -53.74 -5.66
N ASN A 21 -29.04 -53.16 -6.63
CA ASN A 21 -29.11 -51.78 -7.05
C ASN A 21 -29.56 -50.88 -5.89
N SER A 22 -28.69 -50.00 -5.39
CA SER A 22 -29.09 -48.83 -4.60
C SER A 22 -28.91 -47.58 -5.46
N ASN A 23 -29.94 -47.35 -6.28
CA ASN A 23 -30.08 -46.24 -7.19
C ASN A 23 -30.37 -44.97 -6.38
N ALA A 24 -29.33 -44.20 -6.03
CA ALA A 24 -29.51 -42.81 -5.62
C ALA A 24 -29.80 -42.00 -6.91
N SER A 25 -31.08 -41.93 -7.27
CA SER A 25 -31.55 -41.10 -8.36
C SER A 25 -31.27 -39.63 -8.03
N SER A 26 -30.10 -39.14 -8.46
CA SER A 26 -29.75 -37.72 -8.40
C SER A 26 -30.71 -36.98 -9.32
N THR A 27 -31.66 -36.24 -8.75
CA THR A 27 -32.57 -35.41 -9.56
C THR A 27 -31.74 -34.32 -10.24
N LEU A 28 -31.64 -34.38 -11.56
CA LEU A 28 -30.95 -33.38 -12.37
C LEU A 28 -31.95 -32.26 -12.69
N SER A 29 -31.64 -31.03 -12.30
CA SER A 29 -32.40 -29.84 -12.73
C SER A 29 -31.73 -29.23 -13.96
N ILE A 30 -32.52 -28.71 -14.91
CA ILE A 30 -31.98 -28.03 -16.11
C ILE A 30 -31.96 -26.53 -15.87
N TYR A 31 -30.78 -25.92 -15.99
CA TYR A 31 -30.57 -24.48 -15.94
C TYR A 31 -30.27 -23.93 -17.34
N THR A 32 -31.05 -22.94 -17.80
CA THR A 32 -30.73 -22.22 -19.04
C THR A 32 -29.77 -21.08 -18.72
N ILE A 33 -28.59 -21.12 -19.32
CA ILE A 33 -27.50 -20.15 -19.12
C ILE A 33 -27.96 -18.78 -19.60
N LYS A 34 -27.73 -17.74 -18.79
CA LYS A 34 -28.09 -16.36 -19.09
C LYS A 34 -26.84 -15.55 -19.46
N SER A 35 -27.05 -14.40 -20.09
CA SER A 35 -25.98 -13.45 -20.38
C SER A 35 -25.23 -13.07 -19.09
N GLY A 36 -23.91 -13.25 -19.09
CA GLY A 36 -23.04 -13.00 -17.94
C GLY A 36 -22.86 -14.18 -16.97
N ASP A 37 -23.52 -15.32 -17.20
CA ASP A 37 -23.27 -16.52 -16.40
C ASP A 37 -21.91 -17.15 -16.75
N THR A 38 -21.23 -17.68 -15.74
CA THR A 38 -20.03 -18.50 -15.88
C THR A 38 -20.27 -19.87 -15.26
N LEU A 39 -19.55 -20.91 -15.71
CA LEU A 39 -19.70 -22.27 -15.17
C LEU A 39 -19.43 -22.31 -13.65
N SER A 40 -18.45 -21.52 -13.20
CA SER A 40 -18.11 -21.32 -11.79
C SER A 40 -19.21 -20.55 -11.03
N GLY A 41 -19.76 -19.49 -11.63
CA GLY A 41 -20.85 -18.70 -11.05
C GLY A 41 -22.12 -19.52 -10.87
N ILE A 42 -22.47 -20.35 -11.86
CA ILE A 42 -23.61 -21.27 -11.79
C ILE A 42 -23.34 -22.37 -10.74
N ALA A 43 -22.15 -22.99 -10.75
CA ALA A 43 -21.80 -24.00 -9.76
C ALA A 43 -21.96 -23.48 -8.32
N LYS A 44 -21.41 -22.28 -8.06
CA LYS A 44 -21.52 -21.61 -6.76
C LYS A 44 -22.97 -21.27 -6.39
N LYS A 45 -23.74 -20.72 -7.33
CA LYS A 45 -25.15 -20.36 -7.12
C LYS A 45 -26.02 -21.56 -6.77
N HIS A 46 -25.69 -22.72 -7.31
CA HIS A 46 -26.44 -23.96 -7.10
C HIS A 46 -25.81 -24.87 -6.03
N GLY A 47 -24.73 -24.44 -5.38
CA GLY A 47 -24.09 -25.21 -4.30
C GLY A 47 -23.45 -26.52 -4.76
N VAL A 48 -23.09 -26.64 -6.04
CA VAL A 48 -22.51 -27.86 -6.62
C VAL A 48 -21.02 -27.66 -6.91
N ASN A 49 -20.26 -28.75 -6.92
CA ASN A 49 -18.86 -28.70 -7.32
C ASN A 49 -18.76 -28.42 -8.83
N MET A 50 -17.91 -27.47 -9.22
CA MET A 50 -17.72 -27.06 -10.61
C MET A 50 -17.19 -28.20 -11.51
N ASN A 51 -16.33 -29.07 -10.98
CA ASN A 51 -15.81 -30.23 -11.73
C ASN A 51 -16.89 -31.27 -11.96
N ASP A 52 -17.76 -31.49 -10.98
CA ASP A 52 -18.91 -32.38 -11.11
C ASP A 52 -19.92 -31.81 -12.09
N LEU A 53 -20.18 -30.50 -12.01
CA LEU A 53 -21.04 -29.78 -12.94
C LEU A 53 -20.51 -29.87 -14.38
N ALA A 54 -19.22 -29.62 -14.58
CA ALA A 54 -18.57 -29.73 -15.89
C ALA A 54 -18.65 -31.16 -16.43
N ARG A 55 -18.29 -32.15 -15.60
CA ARG A 55 -18.31 -33.57 -15.96
C ARG A 55 -19.69 -34.06 -16.37
N ILE A 56 -20.73 -33.70 -15.61
CA ILE A 56 -22.13 -34.09 -15.90
C ILE A 56 -22.63 -33.48 -17.22
N ASN A 57 -22.06 -32.34 -17.61
CA ASN A 57 -22.40 -31.65 -18.86
C ASN A 57 -21.43 -31.93 -19.99
N SER A 58 -20.50 -32.88 -19.81
CA SER A 58 -19.45 -33.20 -20.80
C SER A 58 -18.62 -31.98 -21.23
N LEU A 59 -18.48 -31.00 -20.33
CA LEU A 59 -17.67 -29.80 -20.52
C LEU A 59 -16.30 -29.98 -19.88
N LYS A 60 -15.26 -29.45 -20.51
CA LYS A 60 -14.01 -29.13 -19.82
C LYS A 60 -14.21 -27.87 -19.00
N LEU A 61 -13.43 -27.72 -17.94
CA LEU A 61 -13.44 -26.50 -17.12
C LEU A 61 -13.05 -25.24 -17.91
N THR A 62 -12.38 -25.44 -19.05
CA THR A 62 -11.94 -24.39 -19.98
C THR A 62 -12.93 -24.11 -21.10
N ASP A 63 -14.01 -24.88 -21.21
CA ASP A 63 -14.97 -24.70 -22.31
C ASP A 63 -15.84 -23.47 -22.04
N THR A 64 -16.04 -22.66 -23.08
CA THR A 64 -16.88 -21.47 -23.04
C THR A 64 -18.35 -21.87 -23.09
N ILE A 65 -19.15 -21.40 -22.12
CA ILE A 65 -20.61 -21.55 -22.11
C ILE A 65 -21.28 -20.29 -22.69
N HIS A 66 -22.41 -20.46 -23.37
CA HIS A 66 -23.10 -19.37 -24.08
C HIS A 66 -24.52 -19.17 -23.55
N PRO A 67 -25.03 -17.93 -23.53
CA PRO A 67 -26.43 -17.67 -23.15
C PRO A 67 -27.40 -18.45 -24.04
N GLY A 68 -28.35 -19.15 -23.43
CA GLY A 68 -29.29 -20.05 -24.09
C GLY A 68 -28.93 -21.53 -23.99
N ASP A 69 -27.67 -21.87 -23.65
CA ASP A 69 -27.26 -23.25 -23.43
C ASP A 69 -27.98 -23.86 -22.22
N LYS A 70 -28.25 -25.17 -22.27
CA LYS A 70 -28.89 -25.91 -21.17
C LYS A 70 -27.86 -26.70 -20.38
N LEU A 71 -27.74 -26.38 -19.10
CA LEU A 71 -26.81 -27.01 -18.16
C LEU A 71 -27.56 -27.89 -17.16
N LYS A 72 -27.19 -29.17 -17.07
CA LYS A 72 -27.68 -30.14 -16.09
C LYS A 72 -27.01 -29.88 -14.75
N ILE A 73 -27.78 -29.48 -13.75
CA ILE A 73 -27.31 -29.25 -12.38
C ILE A 73 -27.70 -30.46 -11.51
N PRO A 74 -26.74 -31.16 -10.89
CA PRO A 74 -27.07 -32.21 -9.93
C PRO A 74 -27.69 -31.63 -8.66
N SER A 75 -28.84 -32.16 -8.24
CA SER A 75 -29.36 -31.94 -6.89
C SER A 75 -28.76 -32.99 -5.98
N ASN A 76 -27.74 -32.66 -5.20
CA ASN A 76 -27.31 -33.50 -4.07
C ASN A 76 -27.15 -32.64 -2.82
N GLY A 77 -27.93 -33.00 -1.80
CA GLY A 77 -27.80 -32.50 -0.43
C GLY A 77 -26.46 -32.91 0.17
N THR A 78 -25.96 -32.01 1.01
CA THR A 78 -24.72 -32.06 1.78
C THR A 78 -24.42 -33.47 2.31
N SER A 79 -23.26 -34.03 1.95
CA SER A 79 -22.71 -35.22 2.62
C SER A 79 -21.19 -35.23 2.52
N SER A 80 -20.56 -34.67 3.55
CA SER A 80 -19.19 -34.95 3.96
C SER A 80 -19.07 -36.40 4.43
N SER A 81 -18.05 -37.13 3.99
CA SER A 81 -17.67 -38.40 4.61
C SER A 81 -16.15 -38.60 4.64
N SER A 82 -15.71 -39.15 5.76
CA SER A 82 -14.35 -39.34 6.22
C SER A 82 -13.89 -40.80 6.10
N THR A 83 -12.57 -41.00 6.29
CA THR A 83 -11.84 -42.18 6.82
C THR A 83 -11.44 -43.33 5.88
N GLY A 84 -10.18 -43.77 6.02
CA GLY A 84 -9.73 -45.15 5.74
C GLY A 84 -8.37 -45.29 5.03
N SER A 85 -7.33 -45.74 5.74
CA SER A 85 -5.94 -45.91 5.28
C SER A 85 -5.64 -47.33 4.79
N SER A 86 -4.89 -47.49 3.68
CA SER A 86 -4.05 -48.67 3.42
C SER A 86 -2.90 -48.36 2.45
N SER A 87 -1.74 -48.94 2.76
CA SER A 87 -0.38 -48.67 2.26
C SER A 87 -0.03 -49.30 0.90
N GLN A 88 0.63 -48.53 0.00
CA GLN A 88 2.02 -48.75 -0.47
C GLN A 88 2.39 -47.86 -1.69
N SER A 89 3.49 -47.11 -1.52
CA SER A 89 4.54 -46.73 -2.50
C SER A 89 4.17 -46.22 -3.90
N SER A 90 4.22 -44.89 -4.11
CA SER A 90 5.27 -44.22 -4.93
C SER A 90 5.01 -42.70 -5.12
N ARG A 91 6.07 -41.92 -4.87
CA ARG A 91 6.43 -40.57 -5.39
C ARG A 91 5.46 -39.38 -5.26
N SER A 92 6.02 -38.34 -4.66
CA SER A 92 5.50 -37.05 -4.23
C SER A 92 4.86 -36.16 -5.30
N ASP A 93 3.61 -35.76 -5.07
CA ASP A 93 3.02 -34.50 -5.52
C ASP A 93 2.10 -33.97 -4.40
N VAL A 94 2.34 -32.73 -3.96
CA VAL A 94 1.60 -32.07 -2.87
C VAL A 94 0.50 -31.19 -3.48
N PRO A 95 -0.77 -31.29 -3.05
CA PRO A 95 -1.84 -30.41 -3.51
C PRO A 95 -1.77 -29.02 -2.85
N VAL A 96 -1.91 -27.97 -3.67
CA VAL A 96 -1.91 -26.57 -3.25
C VAL A 96 -3.33 -26.19 -2.79
N ASN A 97 -3.45 -25.78 -1.53
CA ASN A 97 -4.69 -25.27 -0.93
C ASN A 97 -5.17 -23.96 -1.60
N VAL A 98 -6.47 -23.91 -1.85
CA VAL A 98 -7.24 -22.75 -2.29
C VAL A 98 -7.26 -21.71 -1.17
N ILE A 99 -6.72 -20.51 -1.42
CA ILE A 99 -6.90 -19.33 -0.55
C ILE A 99 -8.01 -18.46 -1.15
N THR A 100 -9.22 -18.59 -0.63
CA THR A 100 -10.22 -17.52 -0.68
C THR A 100 -10.10 -16.68 0.60
N LYS A 101 -10.60 -15.43 0.53
CA LYS A 101 -10.70 -14.39 1.58
C LYS A 101 -10.52 -14.88 3.02
N PRO A 102 -9.73 -14.20 3.89
CA PRO A 102 -9.47 -14.68 5.25
C PRO A 102 -10.79 -14.79 6.02
N SER A 103 -11.24 -16.03 6.18
CA SER A 103 -12.14 -16.41 7.26
C SER A 103 -11.26 -16.71 8.47
N ASN A 104 -11.68 -16.24 9.64
CA ASN A 104 -11.03 -16.48 10.92
C ASN A 104 -10.67 -17.98 11.06
N SER A 105 -9.39 -18.31 10.88
CA SER A 105 -8.83 -19.64 11.14
C SER A 105 -7.45 -19.46 11.75
N SER A 106 -7.28 -20.08 12.91
CA SER A 106 -6.39 -19.71 14.00
C SER A 106 -4.96 -20.27 13.90
N ASP A 107 -4.40 -20.42 12.69
CA ASP A 107 -3.05 -20.98 12.54
C ASP A 107 -2.06 -19.97 11.95
N GLY A 108 -1.36 -19.28 12.84
CA GLY A 108 -0.07 -18.65 12.54
C GLY A 108 -0.06 -17.16 12.18
N ALA A 109 -1.19 -16.45 12.30
CA ALA A 109 -1.19 -14.99 12.32
C ALA A 109 -0.44 -14.50 13.58
N PRO A 110 0.52 -13.56 13.47
CA PRO A 110 1.13 -12.97 14.65
C PRO A 110 0.03 -12.30 15.48
N LYS A 111 -0.21 -12.80 16.70
CA LYS A 111 -1.03 -12.10 17.69
C LYS A 111 -0.16 -11.03 18.32
N ALA A 112 -0.69 -9.83 18.52
CA ALA A 112 -0.03 -8.80 19.32
C ALA A 112 0.30 -9.39 20.69
N VAL A 113 1.59 -9.58 21.00
CA VAL A 113 2.02 -10.08 22.30
C VAL A 113 1.84 -8.95 23.30
N ALA A 114 1.02 -9.18 24.33
CA ALA A 114 0.86 -8.24 25.43
C ALA A 114 2.24 -7.92 26.04
N THR A 115 2.64 -6.66 26.02
CA THR A 115 3.93 -6.23 26.56
C THR A 115 3.88 -6.25 28.08
N THR A 116 4.37 -7.33 28.68
CA THR A 116 4.80 -7.34 30.09
C THR A 116 6.11 -6.57 30.21
N ASN A 117 6.24 -5.77 31.27
CA ASN A 117 7.48 -5.06 31.61
C ASN A 117 8.69 -6.01 31.54
N GLY A 118 9.66 -5.72 30.67
CA GLY A 118 10.89 -6.52 30.47
C GLY A 118 10.96 -7.35 29.18
N ALA A 119 9.91 -7.42 28.35
CA ALA A 119 9.98 -8.09 27.05
C ALA A 119 10.64 -7.20 25.97
N CYS A 120 11.59 -7.77 25.20
CA CYS A 120 12.19 -7.11 24.04
C CYS A 120 11.10 -6.68 23.05
N ILE A 121 10.92 -5.37 22.83
CA ILE A 121 9.90 -4.81 21.93
C ILE A 121 9.98 -5.45 20.54
N CYS A 122 11.19 -5.79 20.08
CA CYS A 122 11.45 -6.39 18.78
C CYS A 122 10.84 -7.79 18.61
N LYS A 123 10.54 -8.51 19.70
CA LYS A 123 9.85 -9.82 19.67
C LYS A 123 8.35 -9.66 19.42
N ALA A 124 7.75 -8.54 19.83
CA ALA A 124 6.32 -8.25 19.58
C ALA A 124 6.04 -7.91 18.10
N HIS A 125 7.09 -7.63 17.31
CA HIS A 125 7.03 -7.28 15.89
C HIS A 125 7.61 -8.40 15.00
N ASN A 126 7.21 -9.66 15.25
CA ASN A 126 7.69 -10.84 14.54
C ASN A 126 6.92 -11.07 13.22
N LEU A 127 7.27 -10.30 12.19
CA LEU A 127 6.77 -10.45 10.82
C LEU A 127 7.47 -11.59 10.07
N PHE A 128 6.95 -11.96 8.92
CA PHE A 128 7.68 -12.81 7.98
C PHE A 128 8.91 -12.05 7.50
N TRP A 129 9.98 -12.78 7.19
CA TRP A 129 11.27 -12.19 6.81
C TRP A 129 11.95 -11.36 7.90
N SER A 130 11.52 -11.47 9.16
CA SER A 130 12.12 -10.74 10.28
C SER A 130 13.60 -11.01 10.48
N ALA A 131 14.11 -12.17 10.06
CA ALA A 131 15.55 -12.49 10.13
C ALA A 131 16.42 -11.68 9.15
N LYS A 132 15.81 -11.07 8.13
CA LYS A 132 16.50 -10.31 7.08
C LYS A 132 16.60 -8.80 7.37
N VAL A 133 15.87 -8.30 8.37
CA VAL A 133 15.71 -6.87 8.60
C VAL A 133 15.87 -6.49 10.07
N SER A 134 16.17 -5.22 10.31
CA SER A 134 16.33 -4.68 11.66
C SER A 134 15.01 -4.58 12.42
N CYS A 135 15.09 -4.44 13.75
CA CYS A 135 13.90 -4.19 14.58
C CYS A 135 13.16 -2.90 14.18
N GLU A 136 13.90 -1.82 13.89
CA GLU A 136 13.32 -0.55 13.46
C GLU A 136 12.59 -0.68 12.12
N PHE A 137 13.13 -1.45 11.19
CA PHE A 137 12.46 -1.73 9.92
C PHE A 137 11.09 -2.39 10.15
N ARG A 138 11.02 -3.41 11.02
CA ARG A 138 9.77 -4.12 11.32
C ARG A 138 8.72 -3.23 12.01
N LYS A 139 9.16 -2.41 12.97
CA LYS A 139 8.29 -1.42 13.64
C LYS A 139 7.69 -0.46 12.62
N LYS A 140 8.53 0.08 11.74
CA LYS A 140 8.14 1.02 10.70
C LYS A 140 7.16 0.38 9.70
N VAL A 141 7.38 -0.87 9.27
CA VAL A 141 6.42 -1.59 8.41
C VAL A 141 5.05 -1.73 9.09
N ILE A 142 5.02 -2.08 10.38
CA ILE A 142 3.76 -2.18 11.13
C ILE A 142 3.07 -0.82 11.25
N GLU A 143 3.79 0.25 11.59
CA GLU A 143 3.27 1.61 11.65
C GLU A 143 2.63 2.01 10.31
N ILE A 144 3.34 1.77 9.21
CA ILE A 144 2.84 2.04 7.86
C ILE A 144 1.55 1.27 7.59
N CYS A 145 1.52 -0.03 7.88
CA CYS A 145 0.34 -0.84 7.61
C CYS A 145 -0.83 -0.50 8.55
N GLN A 146 -0.58 -0.05 9.77
CA GLN A 146 -1.64 0.46 10.66
C GLN A 146 -2.28 1.73 10.10
N ASP A 147 -1.46 2.62 9.55
CA ASP A 147 -1.95 3.87 8.95
C ASP A 147 -2.72 3.64 7.65
N LEU A 148 -2.29 2.68 6.84
CA LEU A 148 -2.88 2.44 5.51
C LEU A 148 -4.01 1.41 5.52
N TRP A 149 -3.93 0.42 6.40
CA TRP A 149 -4.82 -0.74 6.44
C TRP A 149 -5.13 -1.15 7.89
N PRO A 150 -5.78 -0.28 8.70
CA PRO A 150 -5.91 -0.46 10.15
C PRO A 150 -6.62 -1.76 10.57
N ASN A 151 -7.51 -2.29 9.74
CA ASN A 151 -8.28 -3.50 10.06
C ASN A 151 -7.48 -4.80 9.84
N ASP A 152 -6.48 -4.78 8.95
CA ASP A 152 -5.75 -5.98 8.49
C ASP A 152 -4.23 -5.77 8.52
N TYR A 153 -3.76 -4.80 9.31
CA TYR A 153 -2.39 -4.27 9.23
C TYR A 153 -1.29 -5.32 9.37
N LEU A 154 -1.47 -6.37 10.19
CA LEU A 154 -0.47 -7.43 10.33
C LEU A 154 -0.40 -8.35 9.10
N ALA A 155 -1.54 -8.64 8.47
CA ALA A 155 -1.57 -9.38 7.22
C ALA A 155 -0.92 -8.54 6.10
N MET A 156 -1.28 -7.26 6.03
CA MET A 156 -0.71 -6.32 5.06
C MET A 156 0.79 -6.09 5.28
N ALA A 157 1.26 -6.11 6.52
CA ALA A 157 2.68 -6.04 6.84
C ALA A 157 3.44 -7.26 6.31
N ASN A 158 2.93 -8.47 6.50
CA ASN A 158 3.55 -9.68 5.96
C ASN A 158 3.50 -9.72 4.42
N ASN A 159 2.41 -9.26 3.82
CA ASN A 159 2.30 -9.07 2.38
C ASN A 159 3.39 -8.12 1.89
N LEU A 160 3.49 -6.92 2.47
CA LEU A 160 4.48 -5.92 2.10
C LEU A 160 5.92 -6.44 2.24
N MET A 161 6.22 -7.16 3.32
CA MET A 161 7.53 -7.81 3.52
C MET A 161 7.83 -8.82 2.40
N ALA A 162 6.85 -9.63 1.99
CA ALA A 162 7.01 -10.59 0.91
C ALA A 162 7.22 -9.90 -0.45
N LEU A 163 6.54 -8.78 -0.72
CA LEU A 163 6.75 -8.01 -1.94
C LEU A 163 8.11 -7.33 -1.95
N MET A 164 8.58 -6.78 -0.83
CA MET A 164 9.93 -6.24 -0.74
C MET A 164 10.98 -7.31 -0.97
N HIS A 165 10.78 -8.51 -0.43
CA HIS A 165 11.64 -9.65 -0.73
C HIS A 165 11.66 -9.94 -2.24
N LEU A 166 10.50 -10.06 -2.90
CA LEU A 166 10.41 -10.31 -4.34
C LEU A 166 11.12 -9.21 -5.16
N GLU A 167 10.78 -7.95 -4.92
CA GLU A 167 11.25 -6.78 -5.67
C GLU A 167 12.75 -6.48 -5.48
N THR A 168 13.35 -6.98 -4.41
CA THR A 168 14.77 -6.80 -4.11
C THR A 168 15.60 -8.06 -4.32
N GLU A 169 15.03 -9.08 -4.97
CA GLU A 169 15.70 -10.39 -5.16
C GLU A 169 16.17 -11.02 -3.83
N GLY A 170 15.37 -10.83 -2.78
CA GLY A 170 15.56 -11.39 -1.44
C GLY A 170 16.50 -10.62 -0.52
N THR A 171 16.99 -9.45 -0.95
CA THR A 171 18.04 -8.71 -0.24
C THR A 171 17.51 -7.67 0.75
N PHE A 172 16.32 -7.14 0.53
CA PHE A 172 15.81 -5.92 1.17
C PHE A 172 16.76 -4.71 0.99
N ASP A 173 17.58 -4.71 -0.07
CA ASP A 173 18.50 -3.62 -0.41
C ASP A 173 17.72 -2.44 -1.03
N PRO A 174 17.67 -1.26 -0.36
CA PRO A 174 16.98 -0.08 -0.88
C PRO A 174 17.68 0.55 -2.09
N SER A 175 18.91 0.16 -2.40
CA SER A 175 19.67 0.68 -3.54
C SER A 175 19.43 -0.09 -4.84
N LYS A 176 18.70 -1.22 -4.77
CA LYS A 176 18.41 -2.11 -5.91
C LYS A 176 17.73 -1.36 -7.04
N VAL A 177 18.26 -1.51 -8.25
CA VAL A 177 17.70 -0.96 -9.49
C VAL A 177 17.51 -2.06 -10.50
N ASN A 178 16.30 -2.22 -11.04
CA ASN A 178 16.06 -3.19 -12.11
C ASN A 178 16.48 -2.68 -13.50
N SER A 179 16.38 -3.53 -14.51
CA SER A 179 16.76 -3.21 -15.90
C SER A 179 15.95 -2.07 -16.53
N LEU A 180 14.80 -1.71 -15.96
CA LEU A 180 13.95 -0.60 -16.37
C LEU A 180 14.28 0.72 -15.63
N GLY A 181 15.22 0.71 -14.69
CA GLY A 181 15.57 1.87 -13.88
C GLY A 181 14.59 2.18 -12.74
N PHE A 182 13.74 1.21 -12.39
CA PHE A 182 12.91 1.27 -11.18
C PHE A 182 13.80 1.00 -9.97
N VAL A 183 13.48 1.58 -8.82
CA VAL A 183 14.43 1.64 -7.70
C VAL A 183 13.78 1.34 -6.35
N GLY A 184 14.53 0.63 -5.50
CA GLY A 184 14.26 0.49 -4.07
C GLY A 184 13.42 -0.72 -3.69
N LEU A 185 12.98 -0.72 -2.43
CA LEU A 185 12.27 -1.80 -1.75
C LEU A 185 11.01 -2.25 -2.49
N VAL A 186 10.39 -1.38 -3.28
CA VAL A 186 9.18 -1.66 -4.07
C VAL A 186 9.34 -1.23 -5.53
N GLN A 187 10.57 -1.11 -6.03
CA GLN A 187 10.91 -0.75 -7.41
C GLN A 187 10.08 0.44 -7.95
N MET A 188 10.26 1.65 -7.41
CA MET A 188 9.52 2.83 -7.86
C MET A 188 9.99 3.32 -9.25
N GLY A 189 9.08 3.30 -10.22
CA GLY A 189 9.30 3.82 -11.58
C GLY A 189 9.36 5.35 -11.67
N ALA A 190 9.67 5.87 -12.86
CA ALA A 190 9.85 7.32 -13.10
C ALA A 190 8.62 8.17 -12.78
N GLY A 191 7.42 7.76 -13.21
CA GLY A 191 6.19 8.49 -12.95
C GLY A 191 5.84 8.56 -11.45
N ALA A 192 5.98 7.44 -10.72
CA ALA A 192 5.75 7.43 -9.28
C ALA A 192 6.72 8.35 -8.54
N ARG A 193 8.00 8.37 -8.94
CA ARG A 193 9.02 9.26 -8.39
C ARG A 193 8.73 10.73 -8.68
N GLU A 194 8.20 11.06 -9.85
CA GLU A 194 7.76 12.42 -10.19
C GLU A 194 6.57 12.87 -9.32
N ASP A 195 5.59 11.99 -9.12
CA ASP A 195 4.43 12.25 -8.26
C ASP A 195 4.85 12.50 -6.80
N LEU A 196 5.78 11.67 -6.31
CA LEU A 196 6.37 11.75 -4.98
C LEU A 196 7.40 12.87 -4.83
N ASN A 197 7.83 13.50 -5.92
CA ASN A 197 8.90 14.51 -5.92
C ASN A 197 10.18 13.99 -5.22
N VAL A 198 10.68 12.86 -5.71
CA VAL A 198 11.92 12.24 -5.24
C VAL A 198 12.77 11.74 -6.40
N SER A 199 14.04 12.15 -6.42
CA SER A 199 15.00 11.66 -7.41
C SER A 199 15.33 10.18 -7.20
N LYS A 200 15.73 9.51 -8.30
CA LYS A 200 16.22 8.12 -8.25
C LYS A 200 17.42 7.99 -7.31
N ASP A 201 18.39 8.90 -7.43
CA ASP A 201 19.63 8.84 -6.64
C ASP A 201 19.37 9.09 -5.15
N LYS A 202 18.41 9.96 -4.83
CA LYS A 202 18.00 10.18 -3.43
C LYS A 202 17.43 8.89 -2.84
N LEU A 203 16.54 8.18 -3.54
CA LEU A 203 16.02 6.89 -3.07
C LEU A 203 17.13 5.85 -2.91
N ARG A 204 18.06 5.73 -3.87
CA ARG A 204 19.16 4.76 -3.80
C ARG A 204 20.09 4.96 -2.61
N ASN A 205 20.26 6.20 -2.18
CA ASN A 205 21.17 6.57 -1.10
C ASN A 205 20.49 6.58 0.29
N MET A 206 19.21 6.23 0.38
CA MET A 206 18.53 6.06 1.67
C MET A 206 18.86 4.72 2.30
N SER A 207 18.89 4.68 3.63
CA SER A 207 18.75 3.43 4.37
C SER A 207 17.39 2.79 4.10
N ALA A 208 17.29 1.48 4.36
CA ALA A 208 16.04 0.75 4.16
C ALA A 208 14.90 1.34 5.01
N VAL A 209 15.20 1.77 6.24
CA VAL A 209 14.23 2.39 7.16
C VAL A 209 13.77 3.76 6.68
N GLU A 210 14.65 4.60 6.15
CA GLU A 210 14.27 5.88 5.54
C GLU A 210 13.43 5.69 4.28
N GLN A 211 13.76 4.67 3.47
CA GLN A 211 13.01 4.40 2.24
C GLN A 211 11.59 3.91 2.51
N LEU A 212 11.32 3.30 3.69
CA LEU A 212 9.97 2.91 4.10
C LEU A 212 8.99 4.10 4.18
N ASP A 213 9.45 5.31 4.53
CA ASP A 213 8.59 6.50 4.47
C ASP A 213 8.10 6.77 3.04
N TRP A 214 8.94 6.49 2.04
CA TRP A 214 8.55 6.62 0.64
C TRP A 214 7.65 5.48 0.19
N VAL A 215 7.85 4.27 0.69
CA VAL A 215 6.94 3.14 0.44
C VAL A 215 5.54 3.46 0.95
N LYS A 216 5.42 4.05 2.15
CA LYS A 216 4.14 4.56 2.66
C LYS A 216 3.50 5.55 1.70
N ARG A 217 4.24 6.60 1.30
CA ARG A 217 3.72 7.63 0.39
C ARG A 217 3.32 7.05 -0.96
N TYR A 218 4.09 6.10 -1.47
CA TYR A 218 3.78 5.38 -2.70
C TYR A 218 2.40 4.72 -2.60
N PHE A 219 2.14 3.90 -1.58
CA PHE A 219 0.83 3.29 -1.41
C PHE A 219 -0.28 4.30 -1.07
N GLN A 220 0.01 5.40 -0.37
CA GLN A 220 -0.96 6.49 -0.15
C GLN A 220 -1.42 7.13 -1.46
N LEU A 221 -0.50 7.34 -2.41
CA LEU A 221 -0.85 7.88 -3.73
C LEU A 221 -1.88 7.01 -4.45
N TYR A 222 -1.83 5.68 -4.27
CA TYR A 222 -2.72 4.74 -4.95
C TYR A 222 -3.99 4.43 -4.17
N ASN A 223 -3.93 4.33 -2.83
CA ASN A 223 -5.11 4.24 -1.98
C ASN A 223 -6.08 5.41 -2.24
N ASN A 224 -5.55 6.63 -2.40
CA ASN A 224 -6.39 7.79 -2.70
C ASN A 224 -7.03 7.74 -4.11
N ARG A 225 -6.42 7.04 -5.07
CA ARG A 225 -6.95 6.90 -6.44
C ARG A 225 -8.02 5.82 -6.55
N TYR A 226 -7.81 4.69 -5.88
CA TYR A 226 -8.65 3.47 -6.03
C TYR A 226 -9.51 3.16 -4.80
N LYS A 227 -9.51 4.06 -3.80
CA LYS A 227 -10.20 4.00 -2.50
C LYS A 227 -9.71 2.91 -1.54
N LYS A 228 -9.43 1.67 -2.00
CA LYS A 228 -8.94 0.62 -1.11
C LYS A 228 -8.15 -0.47 -1.83
N ILE A 229 -6.88 -0.63 -1.47
CA ILE A 229 -6.09 -1.83 -1.76
C ILE A 229 -6.34 -2.80 -0.60
N ASP A 230 -7.02 -3.93 -0.80
CA ASP A 230 -7.31 -4.86 0.32
C ASP A 230 -6.97 -6.33 0.05
N SER A 231 -6.41 -6.62 -1.13
CA SER A 231 -5.86 -7.94 -1.43
C SER A 231 -4.34 -7.93 -1.64
N PHE A 232 -3.72 -9.09 -1.41
CA PHE A 232 -2.29 -9.28 -1.67
C PHE A 232 -1.94 -9.09 -3.14
N LEU A 233 -2.82 -9.53 -4.05
CA LEU A 233 -2.64 -9.34 -5.50
C LEU A 233 -2.72 -7.85 -5.87
N GLU A 234 -3.71 -7.10 -5.41
CA GLU A 234 -3.81 -5.66 -5.73
C GLU A 234 -2.64 -4.87 -5.16
N MET A 235 -2.18 -5.22 -3.95
CA MET A 235 -0.99 -4.61 -3.37
C MET A 235 0.21 -4.80 -4.29
N TYR A 236 0.36 -5.99 -4.89
CA TYR A 236 1.46 -6.24 -5.80
C TYR A 236 1.25 -5.65 -7.18
N LEU A 237 0.03 -5.69 -7.74
CA LEU A 237 -0.27 -5.04 -9.01
C LEU A 237 -0.11 -3.52 -8.91
N THR A 238 -0.31 -2.93 -7.74
CA THR A 238 0.03 -1.52 -7.52
C THR A 238 1.51 -1.26 -7.80
N ILE A 239 2.41 -2.16 -7.38
CA ILE A 239 3.85 -2.10 -7.65
C ILE A 239 4.17 -2.46 -9.12
N LEU A 240 3.73 -3.65 -9.54
CA LEU A 240 4.13 -4.29 -10.79
C LEU A 240 3.52 -3.61 -12.02
N ARG A 241 2.22 -3.29 -11.96
CA ARG A 241 1.46 -2.71 -13.07
C ARG A 241 0.21 -2.00 -12.55
N PRO A 242 0.31 -0.77 -12.01
CA PRO A 242 -0.81 -0.11 -11.35
C PRO A 242 -2.04 0.10 -12.25
N ALA A 243 -1.87 0.09 -13.58
CA ALA A 243 -2.98 0.12 -14.54
C ALA A 243 -3.89 -1.13 -14.51
N SER A 244 -3.45 -2.23 -13.89
CA SER A 244 -4.25 -3.46 -13.70
C SER A 244 -5.08 -3.44 -12.41
N VAL A 245 -4.90 -2.46 -11.53
CA VAL A 245 -5.68 -2.35 -10.29
C VAL A 245 -7.10 -1.91 -10.62
N LYS A 246 -8.08 -2.56 -10.00
CA LYS A 246 -9.51 -2.28 -10.22
C LYS A 246 -10.04 -1.27 -9.19
N PRO A 247 -11.15 -0.58 -9.48
CA PRO A 247 -11.91 0.14 -8.47
C PRO A 247 -12.38 -0.78 -7.34
N GLU A 248 -12.58 -0.19 -6.15
CA GLU A 248 -13.12 -0.88 -4.98
C GLU A 248 -14.38 -1.72 -5.30
N GLY A 249 -14.39 -2.97 -4.84
CA GLY A 249 -15.50 -3.91 -5.00
C GLY A 249 -15.49 -4.74 -6.29
N ILE A 250 -14.46 -4.61 -7.13
CA ILE A 250 -14.28 -5.40 -8.34
C ILE A 250 -13.07 -6.32 -8.17
N ASP A 251 -13.33 -7.62 -8.10
CA ASP A 251 -12.27 -8.64 -8.03
C ASP A 251 -11.52 -8.78 -9.36
N ILE A 252 -10.24 -9.13 -9.27
CA ILE A 252 -9.40 -9.46 -10.43
C ILE A 252 -9.54 -10.95 -10.73
N ASP A 253 -10.02 -11.28 -11.93
CA ASP A 253 -10.16 -12.66 -12.41
C ASP A 253 -8.78 -13.31 -12.56
N ASP A 254 -8.67 -14.60 -12.21
CA ASP A 254 -7.41 -15.33 -12.30
C ASP A 254 -6.85 -15.40 -13.74
N ASN A 255 -7.73 -15.35 -14.74
CA ASN A 255 -7.38 -15.35 -16.16
C ASN A 255 -7.25 -13.94 -16.74
N GLU A 256 -7.29 -12.89 -15.91
CA GLU A 256 -7.01 -11.54 -16.39
C GLU A 256 -5.56 -11.44 -16.88
N ILE A 257 -5.39 -10.87 -18.07
CA ILE A 257 -4.08 -10.68 -18.70
C ILE A 257 -3.36 -9.48 -18.07
N ILE A 258 -2.26 -9.75 -17.39
CA ILE A 258 -1.40 -8.72 -16.80
C ILE A 258 -0.36 -8.25 -17.82
N PHE A 259 0.32 -9.18 -18.48
CA PHE A 259 1.29 -8.87 -19.54
C PHE A 259 1.06 -9.75 -20.75
N LYS A 260 1.43 -9.23 -21.92
CA LYS A 260 1.44 -9.97 -23.18
C LYS A 260 2.76 -9.71 -23.89
N ASP A 261 3.34 -10.76 -24.44
CA ASP A 261 4.47 -10.67 -25.34
C ASP A 261 4.07 -9.80 -26.53
N ASN A 262 4.81 -8.72 -26.75
CA ASN A 262 4.52 -7.74 -27.79
C ASN A 262 5.53 -7.81 -28.95
N GLY A 263 6.32 -8.89 -29.03
CA GLY A 263 7.36 -9.08 -30.05
C GLY A 263 8.58 -8.16 -29.93
N GLN A 264 8.63 -7.23 -28.98
CA GLN A 264 9.76 -6.31 -28.84
C GLN A 264 10.97 -7.01 -28.22
N ALA A 265 12.16 -6.76 -28.77
CA ALA A 265 13.42 -7.30 -28.24
C ALA A 265 13.84 -6.63 -26.92
N LYS A 266 13.47 -5.37 -26.69
CA LYS A 266 13.71 -4.61 -25.46
C LYS A 266 12.42 -3.95 -25.00
N GLY A 267 12.20 -3.87 -23.70
CA GLY A 267 10.99 -3.23 -23.14
C GLY A 267 9.74 -4.11 -23.17
N ASN A 268 9.85 -5.37 -23.57
CA ASN A 268 8.74 -6.32 -23.55
C ASN A 268 8.38 -6.67 -22.10
N PRO A 269 7.18 -6.31 -21.62
CA PRO A 269 6.85 -6.42 -20.21
C PRO A 269 6.67 -7.88 -19.76
N TYR A 270 6.21 -8.77 -20.64
CA TYR A 270 6.16 -10.21 -20.35
C TYR A 270 7.56 -10.78 -20.16
N ARG A 271 8.49 -10.52 -21.09
CA ARG A 271 9.87 -11.06 -21.04
C ARG A 271 10.72 -10.46 -19.92
N GLN A 272 10.39 -9.25 -19.46
CA GLN A 272 11.07 -8.58 -18.36
C GLN A 272 10.71 -9.14 -16.99
N ASN A 273 9.64 -9.94 -16.89
CA ASN A 273 9.17 -10.52 -15.65
C ASN A 273 9.20 -12.06 -15.69
N PRO A 274 10.40 -12.68 -15.83
CA PRO A 274 10.51 -14.13 -15.95
C PRO A 274 10.05 -14.89 -14.69
N ALA A 275 9.92 -14.21 -13.55
CA ALA A 275 9.36 -14.78 -12.33
C ALA A 275 7.93 -15.33 -12.55
N PHE A 276 7.15 -14.72 -13.46
CA PHE A 276 5.77 -15.13 -13.72
C PHE A 276 5.61 -16.16 -14.83
N MET A 277 6.70 -16.64 -15.43
CA MET A 277 6.64 -17.65 -16.48
C MET A 277 6.34 -19.03 -15.87
N LYS A 278 5.08 -19.31 -15.53
CA LYS A 278 4.68 -20.53 -14.82
C LYS A 278 3.98 -21.52 -15.74
N GLU A 279 3.67 -21.16 -16.98
CA GLU A 279 3.09 -22.06 -17.96
C GLU A 279 4.09 -23.14 -18.41
N LYS A 280 3.55 -24.29 -18.84
CA LYS A 280 4.37 -25.43 -19.24
C LYS A 280 5.26 -25.07 -20.44
N GLY A 281 6.57 -25.09 -20.22
CA GLY A 281 7.57 -24.89 -21.27
C GLY A 281 8.20 -23.50 -21.28
N GLU A 282 7.62 -22.49 -20.61
CA GLU A 282 8.16 -21.13 -20.62
C GLU A 282 9.53 -21.03 -19.95
N LEU A 283 9.71 -21.69 -18.81
CA LEU A 283 10.97 -21.64 -18.05
C LEU A 283 12.17 -22.16 -18.86
N LYS A 284 11.94 -23.06 -19.83
CA LYS A 284 13.03 -23.66 -20.64
C LYS A 284 13.64 -22.67 -21.62
N VAL A 285 12.85 -21.71 -22.11
CA VAL A 285 13.23 -20.77 -23.17
C VAL A 285 13.06 -19.30 -22.75
N ARG A 286 12.80 -19.06 -21.46
CA ARG A 286 12.50 -17.74 -20.89
C ARG A 286 11.32 -17.06 -21.61
N GLY A 287 10.23 -17.82 -21.69
CA GLY A 287 8.97 -17.46 -22.32
C GLY A 287 8.91 -17.78 -23.81
N PHE A 288 7.75 -17.63 -24.43
CA PHE A 288 7.54 -17.90 -25.87
C PHE A 288 6.92 -16.70 -26.60
N SER A 289 6.98 -16.72 -27.94
CA SER A 289 6.36 -15.70 -28.79
C SER A 289 4.85 -15.71 -28.60
N GLY A 290 4.25 -14.56 -28.32
CA GLY A 290 2.82 -14.45 -28.00
C GLY A 290 2.44 -14.91 -26.58
N GLY A 291 3.42 -15.20 -25.72
CA GLY A 291 3.19 -15.56 -24.32
C GLY A 291 2.42 -14.51 -23.51
N VAL A 292 1.78 -14.96 -22.44
CA VAL A 292 0.87 -14.15 -21.63
C VAL A 292 1.19 -14.38 -20.17
N THR A 293 1.23 -13.32 -19.37
CA THR A 293 1.20 -13.43 -17.92
C THR A 293 -0.21 -13.21 -17.42
N TYR A 294 -0.76 -14.21 -16.75
CA TYR A 294 -2.07 -14.15 -16.11
C TYR A 294 -1.99 -13.75 -14.63
N ALA A 295 -3.09 -13.25 -14.08
CA ALA A 295 -3.17 -12.88 -12.67
C ALA A 295 -2.87 -14.06 -11.73
N TRP A 296 -3.24 -15.29 -12.08
CA TRP A 296 -2.93 -16.48 -11.27
C TRP A 296 -1.42 -16.75 -11.15
N GLU A 297 -0.62 -16.41 -12.16
CA GLU A 297 0.83 -16.59 -12.14
C GLU A 297 1.48 -15.60 -11.18
N VAL A 298 0.99 -14.37 -11.19
CA VAL A 298 1.37 -13.34 -10.23
C VAL A 298 1.00 -13.76 -8.81
N LYS A 299 -0.23 -14.26 -8.58
CA LYS A 299 -0.67 -14.80 -7.28
C LYS A 299 0.25 -15.94 -6.80
N LYS A 300 0.63 -16.83 -7.70
CA LYS A 300 1.52 -17.96 -7.39
C LYS A 300 2.91 -17.48 -6.95
N GLU A 301 3.46 -16.47 -7.61
CA GLU A 301 4.78 -15.94 -7.27
C GLU A 301 4.79 -15.18 -5.94
N ILE A 302 3.82 -14.30 -5.70
CA ILE A 302 3.74 -13.60 -4.40
C ILE A 302 3.47 -14.58 -3.25
N ALA A 303 2.68 -15.64 -3.49
CA ALA A 303 2.46 -16.71 -2.52
C ALA A 303 3.74 -17.51 -2.22
N HIS A 304 4.60 -17.73 -3.22
CA HIS A 304 5.89 -18.37 -3.02
C HIS A 304 6.74 -17.56 -2.01
N HIS A 305 6.91 -16.25 -2.23
CA HIS A 305 7.65 -15.38 -1.32
C HIS A 305 7.02 -15.23 0.06
N TYR A 306 5.69 -15.18 0.12
CA TYR A 306 4.98 -15.14 1.39
C TYR A 306 5.20 -16.41 2.21
N ASN A 307 5.08 -17.58 1.58
CA ASN A 307 5.26 -18.87 2.24
C ASN A 307 6.73 -19.13 2.62
N ASP A 308 7.70 -18.69 1.81
CA ASP A 308 9.12 -18.81 2.16
C ASP A 308 9.46 -17.97 3.41
N GLY A 309 8.83 -16.80 3.54
CA GLY A 309 8.94 -15.96 4.73
C GLY A 309 8.36 -16.55 6.01
N LYS A 310 7.49 -17.57 5.91
CA LYS A 310 6.94 -18.31 7.07
C LYS A 310 7.91 -19.32 7.66
N LYS A 311 8.97 -19.68 6.94
CA LYS A 311 9.94 -20.67 7.42
C LYS A 311 10.64 -20.16 8.69
N PRO A 312 10.90 -21.02 9.71
CA PRO A 312 11.47 -20.59 10.98
C PRO A 312 12.76 -19.76 10.85
N GLU A 313 13.65 -20.14 9.95
CA GLU A 313 14.91 -19.47 9.65
C GLU A 313 14.73 -18.03 9.13
N ASN A 314 13.58 -17.73 8.52
CA ASN A 314 13.24 -16.41 7.99
C ASN A 314 12.41 -15.58 8.97
N ARG A 315 11.83 -16.21 10.00
CA ARG A 315 11.04 -15.54 11.04
C ARG A 315 11.85 -15.13 12.26
N VAL A 316 12.85 -15.91 12.64
CA VAL A 316 13.53 -15.66 13.92
C VAL A 316 14.63 -14.62 13.75
N PHE A 317 14.33 -13.40 14.17
CA PHE A 317 15.34 -12.40 14.46
C PHE A 317 16.13 -12.81 15.71
N LYS A 318 17.43 -13.08 15.59
CA LYS A 318 18.34 -13.25 16.73
C LYS A 318 18.69 -11.86 17.28
N PRO A 319 18.34 -11.49 18.52
CA PRO A 319 18.66 -10.17 19.04
C PRO A 319 20.08 -10.15 19.64
N THR A 320 20.86 -9.13 19.32
CA THR A 320 21.36 -8.26 20.40
C THR A 320 20.22 -7.30 20.71
N CYS A 321 19.74 -7.29 21.95
CA CYS A 321 18.70 -6.34 22.35
C CYS A 321 19.33 -4.96 22.41
N GLU A 322 19.22 -4.18 21.34
CA GLU A 322 19.53 -2.75 21.42
C GLU A 322 18.33 -1.99 21.96
N GLY A 323 18.54 -1.35 23.11
CA GLY A 323 17.72 -0.25 23.59
C GLY A 323 16.47 -0.66 24.36
N VAL A 324 16.51 -0.39 25.67
CA VAL A 324 15.32 0.12 26.35
C VAL A 324 14.99 1.44 25.66
N ILE A 325 13.89 1.50 24.91
CA ILE A 325 13.34 2.81 24.55
C ILE A 325 12.84 3.40 25.88
N GLN A 326 13.61 4.34 26.42
CA GLN A 326 13.00 5.42 27.18
C GLN A 326 11.92 5.97 26.26
N LYS A 327 10.64 5.84 26.65
CA LYS A 327 9.59 6.68 26.06
C LYS A 327 10.20 8.08 25.96
N PRO A 328 10.16 8.75 24.79
CA PRO A 328 10.27 10.20 24.81
C PRO A 328 9.17 10.65 25.77
N GLN A 329 9.55 10.99 27.00
CA GLN A 329 8.68 11.73 27.87
C GLN A 329 8.63 13.13 27.27
N THR A 330 7.72 13.33 26.34
CA THR A 330 7.15 14.65 26.13
C THR A 330 5.76 14.58 26.72
N ASN A 331 5.71 14.59 28.05
CA ASN A 331 4.53 15.11 28.72
C ASN A 331 4.31 16.51 28.13
N THR A 332 3.15 16.69 27.48
CA THR A 332 2.66 17.89 26.79
C THR A 332 3.43 18.37 25.54
N GLY A 333 2.79 18.32 24.37
CA GLY A 333 3.15 19.17 23.22
C GLY A 333 3.58 18.44 21.94
N CYS A 334 3.02 18.90 20.82
CA CYS A 334 3.44 18.72 19.42
C CYS A 334 4.93 18.42 19.15
N ARG A 335 5.23 17.69 18.06
CA ARG A 335 6.61 17.28 17.71
C ARG A 335 7.52 18.48 17.40
N PRO A 336 8.76 18.54 17.91
CA PRO A 336 9.70 19.61 17.58
C PRO A 336 10.11 19.59 16.09
N LEU A 337 10.54 20.74 15.58
CA LEU A 337 11.05 20.94 14.22
C LEU A 337 12.58 21.06 14.18
N SER A 338 13.14 21.22 12.98
CA SER A 338 14.54 21.62 12.81
C SER A 338 14.84 22.93 13.56
N ALA A 339 16.07 23.07 14.09
CA ALA A 339 16.49 24.24 14.85
C ALA A 339 16.25 25.58 14.11
N LYS A 340 16.30 25.58 12.77
CA LYS A 340 15.99 26.76 11.94
C LYS A 340 14.53 27.19 12.06
N ASN A 341 13.59 26.23 12.03
CA ASN A 341 12.17 26.51 12.16
C ASN A 341 11.80 26.83 13.62
N GLU A 342 12.36 26.10 14.59
CA GLU A 342 12.06 26.34 16.01
C GLU A 342 12.36 27.77 16.46
N LYS A 343 13.50 28.35 16.04
CA LYS A 343 13.83 29.76 16.31
C LYS A 343 12.77 30.77 15.84
N LYS A 344 11.95 30.41 14.84
CA LYS A 344 10.83 31.23 14.38
C LYS A 344 9.53 30.88 15.12
N VAL A 345 9.27 29.59 15.35
CA VAL A 345 8.08 29.11 16.08
C VAL A 345 8.05 29.64 17.51
N GLU A 346 9.18 29.66 18.22
CA GLU A 346 9.28 30.18 19.59
C GLU A 346 8.87 31.64 19.71
N LYS A 347 8.96 32.43 18.63
CA LYS A 347 8.54 33.84 18.60
C LYS A 347 7.06 34.02 18.28
N LEU A 348 6.37 32.99 17.79
CA LEU A 348 4.94 33.06 17.48
C LEU A 348 4.10 33.01 18.76
N HIS A 349 2.81 33.30 18.63
CA HIS A 349 1.89 33.21 19.74
C HIS A 349 1.83 31.78 20.32
N PRO A 350 1.86 31.57 21.65
CA PRO A 350 1.90 30.22 22.24
C PRO A 350 0.83 29.27 21.68
N LYS A 351 -0.40 29.78 21.48
CA LYS A 351 -1.53 29.03 20.93
C LYS A 351 -1.30 28.44 19.52
N ILE A 352 -0.47 29.07 18.68
CA ILE A 352 -0.23 28.62 17.29
C ILE A 352 0.96 27.68 17.15
N ARG A 353 1.87 27.66 18.14
CA ARG A 353 3.15 26.95 18.03
C ARG A 353 2.95 25.47 17.67
N CYS A 354 2.01 24.80 18.34
CA CYS A 354 1.76 23.39 18.05
C CYS A 354 1.13 23.14 16.68
N SER A 355 0.15 23.94 16.28
CA SER A 355 -0.41 23.84 14.93
C SER A 355 0.67 24.03 13.85
N VAL A 356 1.62 24.97 14.04
CA VAL A 356 2.74 25.15 13.10
C VAL A 356 3.66 23.94 13.07
N ARG A 357 4.02 23.40 14.25
CA ARG A 357 4.88 22.23 14.37
C ARG A 357 4.27 21.01 13.68
N ASP A 358 3.00 20.73 13.98
CA ASP A 358 2.31 19.57 13.42
C ASP A 358 2.07 19.76 11.92
N PHE A 359 1.73 20.97 11.45
CA PHE A 359 1.63 21.26 10.02
C PHE A 359 2.94 20.97 9.26
N ILE A 360 4.08 21.48 9.75
CA ILE A 360 5.36 21.30 9.07
C ILE A 360 5.82 19.84 9.13
N ASN A 361 5.70 19.19 10.29
CA ASN A 361 6.04 17.77 10.45
C ASN A 361 5.17 16.88 9.56
N ASP A 362 3.87 17.15 9.47
CA ASP A 362 2.95 16.40 8.64
C ASP A 362 3.22 16.60 7.15
N SER A 363 3.60 17.83 6.74
CA SER A 363 4.00 18.11 5.36
C SER A 363 5.23 17.28 4.94
N GLU A 364 6.21 17.17 5.82
CA GLU A 364 7.39 16.33 5.58
C GLU A 364 7.02 14.84 5.65
N ARG A 365 6.27 14.41 6.68
CA ARG A 365 5.89 13.00 6.88
C ARG A 365 5.03 12.48 5.74
N GLU A 366 3.93 13.15 5.42
CA GLU A 366 2.90 12.69 4.48
C GLU A 366 3.27 12.95 3.02
N LEU A 367 4.00 14.03 2.72
CA LEU A 367 4.27 14.42 1.33
C LEU A 367 5.75 14.43 0.98
N GLY A 368 6.66 14.29 1.95
CA GLY A 368 8.09 14.48 1.72
C GLY A 368 8.47 15.92 1.45
N ILE A 369 7.55 16.87 1.70
CA ILE A 369 7.76 18.28 1.44
C ILE A 369 8.23 18.93 2.73
N LYS A 370 9.54 19.08 2.86
CA LYS A 370 10.14 19.80 3.98
C LYS A 370 9.87 21.30 3.82
N LEU A 371 9.13 21.88 4.76
CA LEU A 371 8.83 23.31 4.77
C LEU A 371 9.82 24.08 5.65
N ILE A 372 10.29 25.22 5.15
CA ILE A 372 11.08 26.18 5.91
C ILE A 372 10.24 27.42 6.16
N ILE A 373 10.15 27.82 7.43
CA ILE A 373 9.50 29.08 7.80
C ILE A 373 10.45 30.21 7.40
N VAL A 374 9.99 31.12 6.55
CA VAL A 374 10.77 32.28 6.08
C VAL A 374 10.33 33.56 6.76
N GLN A 375 9.05 33.68 7.10
CA GLN A 375 8.51 34.78 7.91
C GLN A 375 7.61 34.22 9.01
N GLY A 376 7.63 34.86 10.18
CA GLY A 376 6.81 34.51 11.34
C GLY A 376 6.30 35.79 11.98
N LEU A 377 6.58 36.01 13.27
CA LEU A 377 6.34 37.28 13.94
C LEU A 377 7.14 38.42 13.28
N ARG A 378 6.49 39.57 13.08
CA ARG A 378 7.10 40.80 12.52
C ARG A 378 6.62 42.02 13.30
N THR A 379 7.52 42.93 13.67
CA THR A 379 7.16 44.18 14.35
C THR A 379 6.37 45.15 13.45
N TYR A 380 5.75 46.17 14.02
CA TYR A 380 5.04 47.20 13.26
C TYR A 380 6.02 48.01 12.39
N GLU A 381 7.21 48.28 12.90
CA GLU A 381 8.28 49.01 12.23
C GLU A 381 8.79 48.22 11.02
N GLU A 382 9.06 46.92 11.18
CA GLU A 382 9.45 46.04 10.07
C GLU A 382 8.36 45.95 9.01
N GLN A 383 7.09 45.87 9.41
CA GLN A 383 5.97 45.86 8.48
C GLN A 383 5.85 47.18 7.71
N ASN A 384 6.02 48.32 8.38
CA ASN A 384 6.03 49.63 7.74
C ASN A 384 7.19 49.77 6.74
N LYS A 385 8.36 49.21 7.03
CA LYS A 385 9.47 49.14 6.07
C LYS A 385 9.12 48.31 4.83
N LEU A 386 8.40 47.19 4.98
CA LEU A 386 7.90 46.43 3.83
C LEU A 386 6.84 47.20 3.05
N TYR A 387 5.94 47.91 3.74
CA TYR A 387 4.92 48.76 3.11
C TYR A 387 5.55 49.92 2.31
N ALA A 388 6.67 50.47 2.76
CA ALA A 388 7.37 51.56 2.06
C ALA A 388 7.91 51.16 0.68
N LYS A 389 8.26 49.88 0.46
CA LYS A 389 8.83 49.40 -0.81
C LYS A 389 7.87 49.62 -1.99
N GLY A 390 8.38 50.19 -3.07
CA GLY A 390 7.60 50.56 -4.27
C GLY A 390 6.66 51.74 -4.05
N ARG A 391 6.78 52.45 -2.92
CA ARG A 391 6.02 53.65 -2.58
C ARG A 391 6.99 54.79 -2.24
N THR A 392 7.58 54.73 -1.06
CA THR A 392 8.54 55.72 -0.54
C THR A 392 9.96 55.18 -0.44
N ALA A 393 10.15 53.87 -0.65
CA ALA A 393 11.44 53.20 -0.72
C ALA A 393 11.55 52.40 -2.02
N SER A 394 12.78 52.15 -2.47
CA SER A 394 13.05 51.36 -3.68
C SER A 394 12.65 49.88 -3.53
N GLY A 395 12.39 49.22 -4.67
CA GLY A 395 11.99 47.81 -4.76
C GLY A 395 10.51 47.60 -5.09
N SER A 396 10.12 46.34 -5.30
CA SER A 396 8.74 45.96 -5.64
C SER A 396 7.80 46.06 -4.45
N ILE A 397 6.51 46.34 -4.71
CA ILE A 397 5.46 46.25 -3.69
C ILE A 397 5.30 44.79 -3.28
N VAL A 398 5.60 44.49 -2.01
CA VAL A 398 5.50 43.13 -1.43
C VAL A 398 4.36 42.99 -0.42
N THR A 399 3.69 44.09 -0.07
CA THR A 399 2.55 44.08 0.84
C THR A 399 1.63 45.30 0.63
N LYS A 400 0.36 45.12 0.97
CA LYS A 400 -0.63 46.19 1.07
C LYS A 400 -0.90 46.63 2.52
N ALA A 401 -0.36 45.93 3.51
CA ALA A 401 -0.63 46.16 4.92
C ALA A 401 0.43 47.06 5.56
N LYS A 402 0.00 48.08 6.31
CA LYS A 402 0.87 48.83 7.24
C LYS A 402 1.09 48.05 8.54
N GLY A 403 1.95 48.55 9.41
CA GLY A 403 2.12 48.04 10.78
C GLY A 403 0.78 47.97 11.52
N GLY A 404 0.50 46.82 12.14
CA GLY A 404 -0.77 46.54 12.81
C GLY A 404 -1.89 46.08 11.88
N GLN A 405 -1.66 46.03 10.57
CA GLN A 405 -2.63 45.56 9.57
C GLN A 405 -2.23 44.21 8.96
N SER A 406 -1.12 43.60 9.40
CA SER A 406 -0.69 42.26 8.99
C SER A 406 -0.83 41.26 10.13
N ASN A 407 -1.29 40.05 9.83
CA ASN A 407 -1.38 38.96 10.81
C ASN A 407 -0.02 38.49 11.34
N HIS A 408 1.06 38.74 10.59
CA HIS A 408 2.43 38.56 11.10
C HIS A 408 2.73 39.46 12.30
N ASN A 409 2.06 40.60 12.45
CA ASN A 409 2.28 41.48 13.59
C ASN A 409 1.80 40.92 14.92
N PHE A 410 0.99 39.87 14.86
CA PHE A 410 0.38 39.23 16.02
C PHE A 410 0.83 37.78 16.15
N GLY A 411 1.93 37.38 15.50
CA GLY A 411 2.50 36.02 15.61
C GLY A 411 1.50 34.89 15.36
N VAL A 412 0.47 35.14 14.56
CA VAL A 412 -0.59 34.17 14.18
C VAL A 412 -0.53 33.81 12.69
N ALA A 413 0.57 34.16 12.02
CA ALA A 413 0.81 33.84 10.63
C ALA A 413 2.27 33.44 10.39
N ILE A 414 2.47 32.58 9.39
CA ILE A 414 3.77 32.15 8.89
C ILE A 414 3.78 32.20 7.37
N ASP A 415 4.93 32.53 6.80
CA ASP A 415 5.21 32.28 5.39
C ASP A 415 6.18 31.11 5.30
N VAL A 416 5.85 30.11 4.49
CA VAL A 416 6.64 28.90 4.31
C VAL A 416 6.98 28.68 2.86
N PHE A 417 8.13 28.04 2.64
CA PHE A 417 8.50 27.55 1.33
C PHE A 417 9.06 26.13 1.42
N PRO A 418 8.85 25.31 0.37
CA PRO A 418 9.43 23.98 0.30
C PRO A 418 10.94 24.08 0.08
N LEU A 419 11.69 23.21 0.76
CA LEU A 419 13.08 22.95 0.46
C LEU A 419 13.14 22.04 -0.77
N HIS A 420 13.87 22.44 -1.81
CA HIS A 420 14.00 21.63 -3.03
C HIS A 420 15.06 20.54 -2.84
N GLU A 421 15.14 19.62 -3.80
CA GLU A 421 16.05 18.47 -3.74
C GLU A 421 17.53 18.84 -3.71
N ASP A 422 17.88 20.02 -4.24
CA ASP A 422 19.22 20.59 -4.20
C ASP A 422 19.61 21.13 -2.81
N GLY A 423 18.73 20.97 -1.82
CA GLY A 423 18.92 21.50 -0.47
C GLY A 423 18.80 23.03 -0.41
N LYS A 424 18.38 23.68 -1.50
CA LYS A 424 18.23 25.13 -1.56
C LYS A 424 16.78 25.54 -1.38
N LEU A 425 16.67 26.79 -0.95
CA LEU A 425 15.42 27.44 -0.62
C LEU A 425 15.10 28.42 -1.76
N HIS A 426 14.26 28.01 -2.71
CA HIS A 426 13.87 28.82 -3.86
C HIS A 426 12.66 29.67 -3.50
N MET A 427 12.81 31.00 -3.37
CA MET A 427 11.81 31.92 -2.80
C MET A 427 10.94 32.64 -3.83
N ALA A 428 11.00 32.23 -5.09
CA ALA A 428 10.14 32.79 -6.12
C ALA A 428 8.75 32.13 -6.07
N ASP A 429 7.71 32.87 -6.42
CA ASP A 429 6.38 32.31 -6.71
C ASP A 429 6.37 31.66 -8.11
N ASP A 430 7.31 30.74 -8.32
CA ASP A 430 7.40 29.96 -9.55
C ASP A 430 6.36 28.82 -9.57
N LYS A 431 6.16 28.25 -10.75
CA LYS A 431 5.18 27.16 -10.96
C LYS A 431 5.43 25.96 -10.04
N LYS A 432 6.68 25.67 -9.68
CA LYS A 432 7.06 24.51 -8.86
C LYS A 432 6.70 24.75 -7.40
N ASN A 433 7.05 25.91 -6.85
CA ASN A 433 6.67 26.29 -5.48
C ASN A 433 5.15 26.36 -5.32
N ILE A 434 4.44 26.99 -6.26
CA ILE A 434 2.98 27.05 -6.22
C ILE A 434 2.37 25.65 -6.25
N ARG A 435 2.89 24.72 -7.07
CA ARG A 435 2.45 23.31 -7.10
C ARG A 435 2.65 22.63 -5.75
N LEU A 436 3.81 22.80 -5.12
CA LEU A 436 4.12 22.18 -3.82
C LEU A 436 3.30 22.80 -2.67
N LEU A 437 3.12 24.13 -2.67
CA LEU A 437 2.30 24.85 -1.69
C LEU A 437 0.82 24.42 -1.79
N LYS A 438 0.30 24.23 -3.00
CA LYS A 438 -1.03 23.62 -3.22
C LYS A 438 -1.15 22.21 -2.64
N LYS A 439 -0.09 21.40 -2.69
CA LYS A 439 -0.08 20.05 -2.11
C LYS A 439 -0.13 20.07 -0.57
N VAL A 440 0.60 20.99 0.09
CA VAL A 440 0.62 21.09 1.56
C VAL A 440 -0.56 21.88 2.14
N ALA A 441 -1.24 22.70 1.34
CA ALA A 441 -2.34 23.53 1.82
C ALA A 441 -3.46 22.77 2.55
N PRO A 442 -3.93 21.58 2.08
CA PRO A 442 -4.88 20.76 2.83
C PRO A 442 -4.38 20.32 4.22
N ILE A 443 -3.08 20.05 4.37
CA ILE A 443 -2.46 19.71 5.66
C ILE A 443 -2.49 20.93 6.58
N GLY A 444 -2.11 22.11 6.09
CA GLY A 444 -2.23 23.35 6.85
C GLY A 444 -3.67 23.61 7.31
N LYS A 445 -4.64 23.45 6.42
CA LYS A 445 -6.07 23.61 6.76
C LYS A 445 -6.54 22.63 7.84
N ARG A 446 -6.10 21.37 7.77
CA ARG A 446 -6.37 20.34 8.79
C ARG A 446 -5.84 20.74 10.18
N HIS A 447 -4.76 21.53 10.23
CA HIS A 447 -4.19 22.09 11.47
C HIS A 447 -4.75 23.48 11.85
N GLY A 448 -5.85 23.90 11.20
CA GLY A 448 -6.59 25.11 11.54
C GLY A 448 -6.15 26.38 10.81
N PHE A 449 -5.24 26.29 9.85
CA PHE A 449 -4.81 27.46 9.08
C PHE A 449 -5.78 27.79 7.94
N LYS A 450 -6.00 29.09 7.72
CA LYS A 450 -6.40 29.62 6.41
C LYS A 450 -5.14 29.77 5.55
N TRP A 451 -5.31 29.64 4.24
CA TRP A 451 -4.20 29.69 3.29
C TRP A 451 -4.34 30.89 2.34
N GLY A 452 -3.28 31.68 2.18
CA GLY A 452 -3.28 32.87 1.32
C GLY A 452 -3.45 32.57 -0.17
N GLY A 453 -3.18 31.33 -0.59
CA GLY A 453 -3.49 30.86 -1.95
C GLY A 453 -4.98 30.75 -2.27
N ASP A 454 -5.85 30.74 -1.25
CA ASP A 454 -7.32 30.73 -1.43
C ASP A 454 -7.90 32.14 -1.62
N TRP A 455 -7.13 33.22 -1.42
CA TRP A 455 -7.64 34.58 -1.57
C TRP A 455 -8.08 34.87 -3.01
N THR A 456 -9.15 35.65 -3.17
CA THR A 456 -9.74 35.95 -4.49
C THR A 456 -8.93 36.98 -5.28
N SER A 457 -8.14 37.81 -4.59
CA SER A 457 -7.19 38.75 -5.20
C SER A 457 -5.91 38.82 -4.36
N PHE A 458 -4.78 39.16 -4.98
CA PHE A 458 -3.48 39.23 -4.29
C PHE A 458 -3.12 37.93 -3.55
N LYS A 459 -3.24 36.79 -4.24
CA LYS A 459 -2.89 35.47 -3.68
C LYS A 459 -1.46 35.47 -3.16
N ASP A 460 -1.32 35.06 -1.91
CA ASP A 460 -0.05 34.92 -1.22
C ASP A 460 0.16 33.44 -0.91
N TYR A 461 0.76 32.72 -1.86
CA TYR A 461 0.86 31.25 -1.80
C TYR A 461 1.71 30.75 -0.60
N PRO A 462 2.79 31.42 -0.20
CA PRO A 462 3.55 31.04 1.00
C PRO A 462 2.78 31.21 2.33
N HIS A 463 1.73 32.02 2.35
CA HIS A 463 1.12 32.52 3.59
C HIS A 463 0.10 31.57 4.21
N PHE A 464 0.24 31.32 5.52
CA PHE A 464 -0.71 30.57 6.35
C PHE A 464 -0.99 31.32 7.65
N GLU A 465 -2.26 31.41 8.04
CA GLU A 465 -2.69 32.17 9.23
C GLU A 465 -3.80 31.46 10.02
N ASN A 466 -3.83 31.66 11.33
CA ASN A 466 -4.97 31.29 12.17
C ASN A 466 -5.24 32.36 13.22
N MET A 467 -6.25 33.19 12.97
CA MET A 467 -6.63 34.29 13.87
C MET A 467 -7.51 33.85 15.05
N TYR A 468 -7.82 32.55 15.18
CA TYR A 468 -8.67 32.00 16.26
C TYR A 468 -10.02 32.73 16.43
N GLY A 469 -10.65 33.07 15.30
CA GLY A 469 -11.93 33.78 15.27
C GLY A 469 -11.86 35.26 15.63
N LYS A 470 -10.66 35.84 15.84
CA LYS A 470 -10.49 37.28 16.07
C LYS A 470 -10.44 38.06 14.76
N THR A 471 -10.86 39.32 14.84
CA THR A 471 -10.60 40.34 13.82
C THR A 471 -9.24 41.02 14.03
N LEU A 472 -8.70 41.68 13.00
CA LEU A 472 -7.48 42.50 13.13
C LEU A 472 -7.60 43.59 14.20
N SER A 473 -8.80 44.17 14.37
CA SER A 473 -9.03 45.19 15.40
C SER A 473 -8.90 44.58 16.81
N GLN A 474 -9.50 43.41 17.02
CA GLN A 474 -9.40 42.70 18.30
C GLN A 474 -7.96 42.28 18.60
N LEU A 475 -7.21 41.78 17.61
CA LEU A 475 -5.80 41.45 17.78
C LEU A 475 -4.99 42.70 18.15
N ARG A 476 -5.16 43.83 17.45
CA ARG A 476 -4.49 45.09 17.83
C ARG A 476 -4.75 45.48 19.28
N ASN A 477 -6.01 45.40 19.73
CA ASN A 477 -6.37 45.76 21.10
C ASN A 477 -5.76 44.80 22.12
N LEU A 478 -5.84 43.48 21.89
CA LEU A 478 -5.26 42.48 22.79
C LEU A 478 -3.75 42.65 22.93
N TYR A 479 -3.04 42.85 21.82
CA TYR A 479 -1.60 43.06 21.83
C TYR A 479 -1.23 44.41 22.42
N GLY A 480 -2.01 45.47 22.15
CA GLY A 480 -1.83 46.77 22.78
C GLY A 480 -1.95 46.70 24.30
N ASN A 481 -2.99 46.05 24.82
CA ASN A 481 -3.20 45.85 26.25
C ASN A 481 -2.10 45.00 26.92
N ALA A 482 -1.46 44.12 26.14
CA ALA A 482 -0.32 43.33 26.59
C ALA A 482 1.03 44.04 26.41
N ASN A 483 1.05 45.33 26.02
CA ASN A 483 2.25 46.09 25.66
C ASN A 483 3.12 45.38 24.61
N GLY A 484 2.47 44.73 23.63
CA GLY A 484 3.12 43.94 22.59
C GLY A 484 3.69 42.60 23.06
N ASN A 485 3.55 42.23 24.34
CA ASN A 485 4.05 40.96 24.85
C ASN A 485 3.12 39.81 24.42
N ILE A 486 3.56 39.10 23.40
CA ILE A 486 2.83 38.00 22.79
C ILE A 486 2.52 36.83 23.75
N GLU A 487 3.33 36.61 24.78
CA GLU A 487 3.13 35.56 25.78
C GLU A 487 1.97 35.88 26.74
N LYS A 488 1.58 37.15 26.84
CA LYS A 488 0.49 37.62 27.72
C LYS A 488 -0.86 37.75 27.00
N VAL A 489 -0.90 37.51 25.70
CA VAL A 489 -2.13 37.61 24.91
C VAL A 489 -2.96 36.34 25.06
N SER A 490 -4.26 36.50 25.29
CA SER A 490 -5.22 35.38 25.34
C SER A 490 -6.08 35.37 24.07
N LEU A 491 -5.87 34.39 23.19
CA LEU A 491 -6.60 34.21 21.93
C LEU A 491 -7.79 33.26 22.05
#